data_AF-A0A7Y3B8Y0-F1
#
_entry.id   AF-A0A7Y3B8Y0-F1
#
_cell.length_a   1.000
_cell.length_b   1.000
_cell.length_c   1.000
_cell.angle_alpha   90.00
_cell.angle_beta   90.00
_cell.angle_gamma   90.00
#
_symmetry.space_group_name_H-M   'P 1'
#
loop_
_entity.id
_entity.type
_entity.pdbx_description
1 polymer ?
#
loop_
_entity_poly.entity_id
_entity_poly.type
_entity_poly.pdbx_seq_one_letter_code
_entity_poly.pdbx_strand_id
1 'polypeptide(L)'
;MKTNPISTIMTKNVVCVSPDQKIVDVKHIYEKKAFHHHIPVTKNDKLVGMVSLIDFMYKIKGAGLDDNNAIYTELTVKDIMTSNPHFSEPNATIESAARILSEGNFRALPIVENSKVVGIVSTADIIKFYLEKN
;
A
#
# COMPACT_ATOMS: atom_id res chain seq x y z
N MET A 1 7.78 -25.30 0.44
CA MET A 1 8.07 -23.98 1.05
C MET A 1 8.13 -22.87 0.00
N LYS A 2 8.79 -23.12 -1.15
CA LYS A 2 8.92 -22.23 -2.30
C LYS A 2 7.63 -21.97 -3.12
N THR A 3 6.57 -22.73 -2.86
CA THR A 3 5.38 -22.82 -3.74
C THR A 3 4.08 -22.34 -3.10
N ASN A 4 4.09 -21.92 -1.83
CA ASN A 4 2.88 -21.39 -1.20
C ASN A 4 2.47 -20.10 -1.90
N PRO A 5 1.20 -19.95 -2.32
CA PRO A 5 0.74 -18.74 -2.99
C PRO A 5 0.59 -17.58 -2.00
N ILE A 6 0.85 -16.36 -2.46
CA ILE A 6 0.84 -15.17 -1.61
C ILE A 6 -0.54 -14.85 -1.05
N SER A 7 -1.58 -15.27 -1.76
CA SER A 7 -2.97 -15.18 -1.31
C SER A 7 -3.25 -15.84 0.04
N THR A 8 -2.37 -16.73 0.53
CA THR A 8 -2.52 -17.35 1.85
C THR A 8 -2.07 -16.46 3.00
N ILE A 9 -1.27 -15.43 2.74
CA ILE A 9 -0.70 -14.54 3.78
C ILE A 9 -1.08 -13.06 3.59
N MET A 10 -1.60 -12.69 2.43
CA MET A 10 -1.96 -11.29 2.15
C MET A 10 -3.08 -10.81 3.08
N THR A 11 -3.05 -9.52 3.41
CA THR A 11 -4.21 -8.84 4.00
C THR A 11 -5.27 -8.67 2.91
N LYS A 12 -6.48 -9.15 3.18
CA LYS A 12 -7.67 -9.02 2.31
C LYS A 12 -8.46 -7.76 2.70
N ASN A 13 -9.43 -7.38 1.86
CA ASN A 13 -10.31 -6.22 2.08
C ASN A 13 -9.51 -4.91 2.29
N VAL A 14 -8.60 -4.65 1.37
CA VAL A 14 -7.67 -3.52 1.46
C VAL A 14 -8.42 -2.21 1.21
N VAL A 15 -8.30 -1.28 2.14
CA VAL A 15 -8.77 0.09 1.92
C VAL A 15 -7.93 0.71 0.82
N CYS A 16 -8.60 1.18 -0.22
CA CYS A 16 -8.00 1.89 -1.35
C CYS A 16 -8.47 3.34 -1.36
N VAL A 17 -7.67 4.21 -1.95
CA VAL A 17 -8.03 5.62 -2.21
C VAL A 17 -8.12 5.87 -3.72
N SER A 18 -8.73 6.98 -4.12
CA SER A 18 -8.77 7.42 -5.52
C SER A 18 -7.77 8.56 -5.78
N PRO A 19 -7.26 8.75 -7.01
CA PRO A 19 -6.34 9.85 -7.32
C PRO A 19 -6.91 11.24 -7.00
N ASP A 20 -8.22 11.40 -7.10
CA ASP A 20 -8.90 12.69 -6.98
C ASP A 20 -9.34 12.99 -5.53
N GLN A 21 -9.16 12.04 -4.60
CA GLN A 21 -9.41 12.26 -3.17
C GLN A 21 -8.42 13.25 -2.57
N LYS A 22 -8.87 13.96 -1.53
CA LYS A 22 -8.02 14.91 -0.80
C LYS A 22 -7.10 14.17 0.15
N ILE A 23 -5.91 14.71 0.34
CA ILE A 23 -4.90 14.10 1.22
C ILE A 23 -5.35 14.04 2.69
N VAL A 24 -6.34 14.83 3.10
CA VAL A 24 -6.95 14.75 4.44
C VAL A 24 -7.60 13.38 4.71
N ASP A 25 -8.20 12.76 3.68
CA ASP A 25 -8.78 11.42 3.79
C ASP A 25 -7.70 10.37 4.06
N VAL A 26 -6.53 10.55 3.43
CA VAL A 26 -5.34 9.71 3.62
C VAL A 26 -4.79 9.86 5.05
N LYS A 27 -4.75 11.09 5.58
CA LYS A 27 -4.36 11.38 6.97
C LYS A 27 -5.20 10.58 7.95
N HIS A 28 -6.53 10.67 7.82
CA HIS A 28 -7.47 9.97 8.70
C HIS A 28 -7.38 8.45 8.59
N ILE A 29 -6.96 7.91 7.43
CA ILE A 29 -6.66 6.47 7.31
C ILE A 29 -5.43 6.12 8.15
N TYR A 30 -4.34 6.88 8.05
CA TYR A 30 -3.10 6.63 8.80
C TYR A 30 -3.22 6.84 10.32
N GLU A 31 -4.14 7.68 10.78
CA GLU A 31 -4.39 7.89 12.22
C GLU A 31 -5.08 6.71 12.91
N LYS A 32 -5.65 5.77 12.14
CA LYS A 32 -6.27 4.57 12.70
C LYS A 32 -5.19 3.61 13.19
N LYS A 33 -5.35 3.09 14.42
CA LYS A 33 -4.35 2.28 15.16
C LYS A 33 -3.84 1.00 14.46
N ALA A 34 -4.50 0.51 13.42
CA ALA A 34 -4.15 -0.75 12.76
C ALA A 34 -4.27 -0.63 11.24
N PHE A 35 -3.32 0.10 10.63
CA PHE A 35 -3.33 0.27 9.19
C PHE A 35 -1.94 0.02 8.58
N HIS A 36 -1.92 -0.57 7.38
CA HIS A 36 -0.69 -0.75 6.62
C HIS A 36 -0.11 0.60 6.25
N HIS A 37 1.20 0.79 6.39
CA HIS A 37 1.85 2.05 5.99
C HIS A 37 1.80 2.35 4.48
N HIS A 38 1.08 1.54 3.70
CA HIS A 38 0.95 1.65 2.26
C HIS A 38 -0.52 1.46 1.87
N ILE A 39 -1.03 2.37 1.04
CA ILE A 39 -2.42 2.41 0.56
C ILE A 39 -2.38 2.30 -0.97
N PRO A 40 -3.06 1.30 -1.57
CA PRO A 40 -3.28 1.26 -3.00
C PRO A 40 -4.18 2.41 -3.47
N VAL A 41 -3.78 3.04 -4.58
CA VAL A 41 -4.59 4.04 -5.28
C VAL A 41 -5.26 3.36 -6.46
N THR A 42 -6.58 3.46 -6.52
CA THR A 42 -7.41 2.85 -7.56
C THR A 42 -8.23 3.86 -8.33
N LYS A 43 -8.37 3.67 -9.64
CA LYS A 43 -9.27 4.42 -10.50
C LYS A 43 -10.09 3.45 -11.33
N ASN A 44 -11.42 3.51 -11.23
CA ASN A 44 -12.33 2.55 -11.87
C ASN A 44 -11.96 1.09 -11.53
N ASP A 45 -11.77 0.80 -10.23
CA ASP A 45 -11.27 -0.47 -9.68
C ASP A 45 -9.86 -0.89 -10.09
N LYS A 46 -9.17 -0.14 -10.96
CA LYS A 46 -7.83 -0.48 -11.43
C LYS A 46 -6.77 0.16 -10.56
N LEU A 47 -5.74 -0.61 -10.21
CA LEU A 47 -4.55 -0.09 -9.54
C LEU A 47 -3.84 0.93 -10.45
N VAL A 48 -3.64 2.15 -9.95
CA VAL A 48 -2.95 3.24 -10.69
C VAL A 48 -1.79 3.84 -9.90
N GLY A 49 -1.73 3.60 -8.59
CA GLY A 49 -0.73 4.19 -7.73
C GLY A 49 -0.62 3.51 -6.37
N MET A 50 0.36 3.93 -5.60
CA MET A 50 0.52 3.62 -4.18
C MET A 50 0.87 4.89 -3.42
N VAL A 51 0.35 5.05 -2.22
CA VAL A 51 0.79 6.07 -1.26
C VAL A 51 1.36 5.37 -0.04
N SER A 52 2.58 5.72 0.35
CA SER A 52 3.14 5.31 1.64
C SER A 52 3.03 6.42 2.69
N LEU A 53 3.11 6.05 3.97
CA LEU A 53 3.21 7.02 5.07
C LEU A 53 4.43 7.94 4.88
N ILE A 54 5.52 7.43 4.30
CA ILE A 54 6.71 8.23 3.98
C ILE A 54 6.39 9.24 2.89
N ASP A 55 5.69 8.85 1.82
CA ASP A 55 5.24 9.79 0.79
C ASP A 55 4.39 10.90 1.42
N PHE A 56 3.45 10.52 2.29
CA PHE A 56 2.60 11.47 3.00
C PHE A 56 3.39 12.41 3.92
N MET A 57 4.33 11.91 4.74
CA MET A 57 5.07 12.74 5.69
C MET A 57 6.14 13.63 5.02
N TYR A 58 6.81 13.15 3.98
CA TYR A 58 7.99 13.83 3.42
C TYR A 58 7.70 14.65 2.16
N LYS A 59 6.67 14.30 1.37
CA LYS A 59 6.31 15.10 0.17
C LYS A 59 5.41 16.29 0.52
N ILE A 60 4.88 16.34 1.74
CA ILE A 60 3.98 17.38 2.22
C ILE A 60 4.73 18.20 3.28
N LYS A 61 5.26 19.37 2.90
CA LYS A 61 5.87 20.29 3.89
C LYS A 61 4.80 20.73 4.89
N GLY A 62 4.95 20.32 6.16
CA GLY A 62 3.96 20.59 7.21
C GLY A 62 2.91 19.50 7.41
N ALA A 63 3.06 18.31 6.82
CA ALA A 63 2.25 17.16 7.21
C ALA A 63 2.38 16.89 8.72
N GLY A 64 1.23 16.67 9.38
CA GLY A 64 1.14 16.51 10.84
C GLY A 64 0.84 17.81 11.60
N LEU A 65 0.72 18.95 10.92
CA LEU A 65 0.14 20.19 11.47
C LEU A 65 -1.41 20.12 11.51
N ASP A 66 -2.03 21.12 12.14
CA ASP A 66 -3.49 21.35 12.20
C ASP A 66 -4.20 21.03 10.87
N ASP A 67 -5.34 20.36 10.94
CA ASP A 67 -6.18 19.96 9.81
C ASP A 67 -6.64 21.16 8.97
N ASN A 68 -6.64 22.37 9.55
CA ASN A 68 -6.97 23.60 8.85
C ASN A 68 -5.86 24.09 7.89
N ASN A 69 -4.72 23.40 7.80
CA ASN A 69 -3.68 23.77 6.86
C ASN A 69 -4.18 23.61 5.40
N ALA A 70 -4.04 24.67 4.60
CA ALA A 70 -4.48 24.71 3.21
C ALA A 70 -3.93 23.57 2.35
N ILE A 71 -2.79 22.98 2.74
CA ILE A 71 -2.22 21.82 2.04
C ILE A 71 -3.22 20.65 1.95
N TYR A 72 -4.05 20.46 2.98
CA TYR A 72 -5.04 19.38 3.04
C TYR A 72 -6.27 19.62 2.16
N THR A 73 -6.54 20.87 1.79
CA THR A 73 -7.63 21.24 0.86
C THR A 73 -7.13 21.42 -0.58
N GLU A 74 -5.87 21.79 -0.78
CA GLU A 74 -5.27 22.03 -2.10
C GLU A 74 -4.80 20.74 -2.77
N LEU A 75 -4.10 19.86 -2.04
CA LEU A 75 -3.51 18.65 -2.61
C LEU A 75 -4.47 17.47 -2.69
N THR A 76 -4.22 16.62 -3.68
CA THR A 76 -4.90 15.36 -3.92
C THR A 76 -3.95 14.17 -3.77
N VAL A 77 -4.51 12.97 -3.68
CA VAL A 77 -3.74 11.71 -3.68
C VAL A 77 -2.81 11.64 -4.89
N LYS A 78 -3.27 12.07 -6.06
CA LYS A 78 -2.48 12.08 -7.30
C LYS A 78 -1.18 12.87 -7.19
N ASP A 79 -1.17 13.94 -6.40
CA ASP A 79 -0.02 14.83 -6.26
C ASP A 79 1.12 14.20 -5.44
N ILE A 80 0.80 13.22 -4.60
CA ILE A 80 1.78 12.57 -3.70
C ILE A 80 2.07 11.11 -4.04
N MET A 81 1.16 10.44 -4.77
CA MET A 81 1.27 9.01 -5.05
C MET A 81 2.47 8.66 -5.94
N THR A 82 2.99 7.46 -5.75
CA THR A 82 3.85 6.83 -6.74
C THR A 82 2.98 6.17 -7.79
N SER A 83 3.10 6.60 -9.04
CA SER A 83 2.33 6.05 -10.18
C SER A 83 2.93 4.73 -10.67
N ASN A 84 2.10 3.88 -11.30
CA ASN A 84 2.52 2.60 -11.88
C ASN A 84 3.29 1.69 -10.89
N PRO A 85 2.69 1.35 -9.75
CA PRO A 85 3.35 0.54 -8.73
C PRO A 85 3.59 -0.88 -9.21
N HIS A 86 4.67 -1.49 -8.73
CA HIS A 86 4.86 -2.93 -8.90
C HIS A 86 3.77 -3.68 -8.12
N PHE A 87 3.23 -4.76 -8.70
CA PHE A 87 2.20 -5.59 -8.09
C PHE A 87 2.47 -7.07 -8.35
N SER A 88 1.84 -7.93 -7.56
CA SER A 88 1.90 -9.38 -7.75
C SER A 88 0.50 -9.98 -7.95
N GLU A 89 0.43 -11.17 -8.56
CA GLU A 89 -0.81 -11.94 -8.68
C GLU A 89 -1.05 -12.81 -7.43
N PRO A 90 -2.29 -13.22 -7.13
CA PRO A 90 -2.61 -14.00 -5.93
C PRO A 90 -1.94 -15.39 -5.87
N ASN A 91 -1.61 -15.95 -7.03
CA ASN A 91 -0.95 -17.25 -7.20
C ASN A 91 0.59 -17.14 -7.17
N ALA A 92 1.16 -15.93 -7.21
CA ALA A 92 2.59 -15.71 -7.09
C ALA A 92 3.09 -16.30 -5.77
N THR A 93 4.32 -16.81 -5.76
CA THR A 93 4.81 -17.51 -4.57
C THR A 93 5.23 -16.53 -3.48
N ILE A 94 5.14 -16.96 -2.22
CA ILE A 94 5.68 -16.19 -1.10
C ILE A 94 7.17 -15.90 -1.30
N GLU A 95 7.93 -16.84 -1.89
CA GLU A 95 9.35 -16.64 -2.19
C GLU A 95 9.58 -15.53 -3.23
N SER A 96 8.78 -15.47 -4.31
CA SER A 96 8.95 -14.44 -5.34
C SER A 96 8.67 -13.05 -4.76
N ALA A 97 7.64 -12.92 -3.93
CA ALA A 97 7.37 -11.65 -3.25
C ALA A 97 8.41 -11.29 -2.20
N ALA A 98 8.91 -12.27 -1.44
CA ALA A 98 10.02 -12.06 -0.51
C ALA A 98 11.26 -11.53 -1.23
N ARG A 99 11.56 -12.06 -2.43
CA ARG A 99 12.67 -11.57 -3.26
C ARG A 99 12.46 -10.11 -3.66
N ILE A 100 11.30 -9.76 -4.21
CA ILE A 100 10.97 -8.37 -4.60
C ILE A 100 11.09 -7.41 -3.41
N LEU A 101 10.53 -7.78 -2.25
CA LEU A 101 10.58 -6.96 -1.04
C LEU A 101 12.00 -6.88 -0.45
N SER A 102 12.82 -7.91 -0.62
CA SER A 102 14.21 -7.94 -0.12
C SER A 102 15.17 -7.03 -0.87
N GLU A 103 14.86 -6.69 -2.13
CA GLU A 103 15.64 -5.72 -2.91
C GLU A 103 15.59 -4.30 -2.31
N GLY A 104 14.66 -4.05 -1.38
CA GLY A 104 14.58 -2.81 -0.61
C GLY A 104 13.88 -1.66 -1.34
N ASN A 105 13.53 -1.84 -2.61
CA ASN A 105 12.81 -0.84 -3.41
C ASN A 105 11.37 -0.64 -2.92
N PHE A 106 10.76 -1.67 -2.32
CA PHE A 106 9.37 -1.66 -1.89
C PHE A 106 9.24 -2.30 -0.50
N ARG A 107 8.31 -1.78 0.30
CA ARG A 107 7.98 -2.32 1.63
C ARG A 107 6.63 -3.03 1.68
N ALA A 108 5.82 -2.86 0.64
CA ALA A 108 4.58 -3.56 0.43
C ALA A 108 4.29 -3.72 -1.07
N LEU A 109 3.57 -4.79 -1.41
CA LEU A 109 3.11 -5.10 -2.76
C LEU A 109 1.58 -5.19 -2.76
N PRO A 110 0.88 -4.40 -3.59
CA PRO A 110 -0.52 -4.67 -3.90
C PRO A 110 -0.62 -6.00 -4.65
N ILE A 111 -1.66 -6.77 -4.30
CA ILE A 111 -2.03 -8.01 -4.98
C ILE A 111 -3.20 -7.72 -5.89
N VAL A 112 -3.03 -8.02 -7.19
CA VAL A 112 -3.97 -7.66 -8.24
C VAL A 112 -4.45 -8.91 -8.97
N GLU A 113 -5.75 -9.02 -9.16
CA GLU A 113 -6.39 -10.07 -9.96
C GLU A 113 -7.40 -9.42 -10.90
N ASN A 114 -7.35 -9.76 -12.19
CA ASN A 114 -8.26 -9.17 -13.20
C ASN A 114 -8.26 -7.63 -13.17
N SER A 115 -7.08 -7.01 -13.02
CA SER A 115 -6.87 -5.57 -12.84
C SER A 115 -7.39 -4.96 -11.53
N LYS A 116 -7.98 -5.74 -10.62
CA LYS A 116 -8.52 -5.25 -9.34
C LYS A 116 -7.60 -5.56 -8.18
N VAL A 117 -7.47 -4.62 -7.23
CA VAL A 117 -6.75 -4.87 -5.99
C VAL A 117 -7.55 -5.82 -5.12
N VAL A 118 -7.01 -7.00 -4.84
CA VAL A 118 -7.64 -8.04 -4.00
C VAL A 118 -6.93 -8.24 -2.66
N GLY A 119 -5.73 -7.69 -2.52
CA GLY A 119 -4.95 -7.81 -1.29
C GLY A 119 -3.74 -6.90 -1.27
N ILE A 120 -3.03 -6.93 -0.14
CA ILE A 120 -1.72 -6.30 0.03
C ILE A 120 -0.87 -7.21 0.90
N VAL A 121 0.43 -7.27 0.59
CA VAL A 121 1.42 -8.01 1.38
C VAL A 121 2.59 -7.07 1.69
N SER A 122 3.10 -7.13 2.90
CA SER A 122 4.22 -6.34 3.37
C SER A 122 5.40 -7.21 3.76
N THR A 123 6.56 -6.60 3.97
CA THR A 123 7.73 -7.29 4.55
C THR A 123 7.37 -7.94 5.90
N ALA A 124 6.49 -7.33 6.69
CA ALA A 124 6.05 -7.88 7.97
C ALA A 124 5.24 -9.18 7.81
N ASP A 125 4.38 -9.27 6.80
CA ASP A 125 3.61 -10.49 6.52
C ASP A 125 4.53 -11.66 6.13
N ILE A 126 5.58 -11.37 5.35
CA ILE A 126 6.62 -12.35 4.99
C ILE A 126 7.36 -12.83 6.24
N ILE A 127 7.81 -11.92 7.11
CA ILE A 127 8.50 -12.26 8.36
C ILE A 127 7.59 -13.13 9.25
N LYS A 128 6.33 -12.73 9.44
CA LYS A 128 5.35 -13.47 10.22
C LYS A 128 5.18 -14.90 9.71
N PHE A 129 5.03 -15.07 8.39
CA PHE A 129 4.94 -16.39 7.77
C PHE A 129 6.14 -17.29 8.08
N TYR A 130 7.37 -16.76 8.05
CA TYR A 130 8.57 -17.55 8.35
C TYR A 130 8.76 -17.83 9.85
N LEU A 131 8.21 -16.99 10.74
CA LEU A 131 8.25 -17.20 12.19
C LEU A 131 7.22 -18.25 12.66
N GLU A 132 6.00 -18.22 12.09
CA GLU A 132 4.92 -19.15 12.45
C GLU A 132 5.13 -20.57 11.90
N LYS A 133 6.16 -20.78 11.09
CA LYS A 133 6.45 -22.06 10.43
C LYS A 133 7.51 -22.92 11.14
N ASN A 134 7.84 -22.59 12.38
CA ASN A 134 8.70 -23.39 13.27
C ASN A 134 7.86 -24.11 14.33
#